data_AF-A0A3D3X2F8-F1
#
_entry.id   AF-A0A3D3X2F8-F1
#
_cell.length_a   1.000
_cell.length_b   1.000
_cell.length_c   1.000
_cell.angle_alpha   90.00
_cell.angle_beta   90.00
_cell.angle_gamma   90.00
#
_symmetry.space_group_name_H-M   'P 1'
#
loop_
_entity.id
_entity.type
_entity.pdbx_description
1 polymer ?
#
loop_
_entity_poly.entity_id
_entity_poly.type
_entity_poly.pdbx_seq_one_letter_code
_entity_poly.pdbx_strand_id
1 'polypeptide(L)'
;MINRFKVTGVLAALLIGTFLGGANVFCDEAKLVQTSYYLISIGGIKTPLASLIQTAKENGFTIIVRSVEEVTSYKGSELTQEPEAVLLEADSLLYVDDGFLLLRVNGDDLDYTVRPGDGGYTLIIFPHRDLPQEETIFSLLGTLQKLGVIGAEVTMEGFQPFEKDAEKGPKPPAEAAIDSDLYGLTVAADWFSFASFIGLTRVGLRIEVVAEKLPGGAIPEEFQPYIIAGSETDQLAKLLLPIHRLVDLAQSSTIGYVRPPYQPQPLSP
;
A
#
# COMPACT_ATOMS: atom_id res chain seq x y z
N MET A 1 32.17 11.65 12.48
CA MET A 1 31.38 11.43 13.71
C MET A 1 30.11 10.68 13.27
N ILE A 2 30.01 9.41 13.69
CA ILE A 2 28.88 8.47 13.53
C ILE A 2 28.54 8.05 12.09
N ASN A 3 29.23 7.01 11.61
CA ASN A 3 28.81 6.14 10.51
C ASN A 3 27.67 5.24 11.04
N ARG A 4 26.45 5.36 10.47
CA ARG A 4 25.36 4.42 10.73
C ARG A 4 25.42 3.29 9.71
N PHE A 5 25.77 2.10 10.18
CA PHE A 5 25.66 0.86 9.43
C PHE A 5 24.18 0.63 9.04
N LYS A 6 23.87 0.64 7.75
CA LYS A 6 22.65 0.01 7.21
C LYS A 6 22.94 -1.48 7.14
N VAL A 7 22.17 -2.29 7.86
CA VAL A 7 22.21 -3.75 7.76
C VAL A 7 21.42 -4.13 6.53
N THR A 8 22.11 -4.43 5.43
CA THR A 8 21.53 -4.98 4.20
C THR A 8 21.34 -6.48 4.40
N GLY A 9 20.09 -6.92 4.62
CA GLY A 9 19.76 -8.34 4.66
C GLY A 9 19.39 -8.83 3.26
N VAL A 10 20.33 -9.44 2.54
CA VAL A 10 20.03 -10.18 1.30
C VAL A 10 19.63 -11.59 1.70
N LEU A 11 18.35 -11.92 1.67
CA LEU A 11 17.90 -13.32 1.81
C LEU A 11 17.82 -13.94 0.41
N ALA A 12 18.92 -14.55 -0.03
CA ALA A 12 18.93 -15.41 -1.21
C ALA A 12 18.34 -16.77 -0.82
N ALA A 13 17.15 -17.11 -1.31
CA ALA A 13 16.58 -18.45 -1.12
C ALA A 13 17.32 -19.45 -2.02
N LEU A 14 18.44 -19.99 -1.52
CA LEU A 14 19.16 -21.09 -2.15
C LEU A 14 18.76 -22.41 -1.46
N LEU A 15 18.03 -23.27 -2.16
CA LEU A 15 17.71 -24.63 -1.74
C LEU A 15 18.98 -25.50 -1.73
N ILE A 16 19.59 -25.72 -0.56
CA ILE A 16 20.57 -26.81 -0.35
C ILE A 16 20.32 -27.48 1.00
N GLY A 17 20.08 -28.79 0.96
CA GLY A 17 19.85 -29.62 2.13
C GLY A 17 21.12 -30.11 2.84
N THR A 18 20.90 -30.50 4.10
CA THR A 18 21.72 -31.31 5.04
C THR A 18 23.03 -30.71 5.57
N PHE A 19 23.12 -30.49 6.89
CA PHE A 19 23.84 -31.38 7.82
C PHE A 19 23.67 -31.01 9.32
N LEU A 20 23.98 -32.01 10.15
CA LEU A 20 23.73 -32.22 11.58
C LEU A 20 24.48 -31.29 12.56
N GLY A 21 23.82 -31.00 13.69
CA GLY A 21 24.41 -31.12 15.03
C GLY A 21 24.68 -29.83 15.81
N GLY A 22 24.04 -29.70 16.99
CA GLY A 22 24.64 -29.01 18.14
C GLY A 22 23.74 -28.04 18.92
N ALA A 23 23.30 -28.50 20.10
CA ALA A 23 22.98 -27.74 21.31
C ALA A 23 21.88 -26.66 21.28
N ASN A 24 20.82 -26.96 22.03
CA ASN A 24 19.71 -26.10 22.43
C ASN A 24 20.17 -24.71 22.90
N VAL A 25 20.04 -23.72 22.02
CA VAL A 25 19.66 -22.35 22.38
C VAL A 25 18.18 -22.29 22.04
N PHE A 26 17.32 -22.04 23.02
CA PHE A 26 15.97 -21.58 22.73
C PHE A 26 16.13 -20.24 22.02
N CYS A 27 16.27 -20.27 20.69
CA CYS A 27 16.01 -19.11 19.86
C CYS A 27 14.54 -18.78 20.12
N ASP A 28 14.28 -17.63 20.73
CA ASP A 28 12.97 -17.01 20.62
C ASP A 28 12.78 -16.80 19.12
N GLU A 29 12.08 -17.73 18.46
CA GLU A 29 11.80 -17.65 17.04
C GLU A 29 11.16 -16.29 16.80
N ALA A 30 11.68 -15.51 15.84
CA ALA A 30 11.10 -14.22 15.53
C ALA A 30 9.60 -14.42 15.22
N LYS A 31 8.74 -13.62 15.86
CA LYS A 31 7.28 -13.73 15.71
C LYS A 31 6.71 -12.47 15.07
N LEU A 32 5.70 -12.69 14.23
CA LEU A 32 4.75 -11.65 13.87
C LEU A 32 3.72 -11.59 15.00
N VAL A 33 3.81 -10.57 15.85
CA VAL A 33 2.89 -10.37 16.98
C VAL A 33 1.56 -9.77 16.53
N GLN A 34 0.47 -10.22 17.15
CA GLN A 34 -0.90 -9.82 16.79
C GLN A 34 -1.23 -8.33 17.02
N THR A 35 -0.44 -7.65 17.84
CA THR A 35 -0.61 -6.22 18.18
C THR A 35 0.00 -5.29 17.14
N SER A 36 0.67 -5.84 16.13
CA SER A 36 1.35 -5.07 15.09
C SER A 36 0.97 -5.56 13.69
N TYR A 37 1.15 -4.68 12.71
CA TYR A 37 1.19 -5.03 11.30
C TYR A 37 2.56 -4.67 10.73
N TYR A 38 2.91 -5.26 9.59
CA TYR A 38 4.26 -5.22 9.06
C TYR A 38 4.24 -4.81 7.61
N LEU A 39 5.07 -3.83 7.24
CA LEU A 39 5.31 -3.45 5.86
C LEU A 39 6.66 -4.02 5.41
N ILE A 40 6.68 -4.61 4.22
CA ILE A 40 7.88 -5.18 3.58
C ILE A 40 7.88 -4.76 2.11
N SER A 41 8.91 -4.05 1.66
CA SER A 41 9.06 -3.77 0.23
C SER A 41 9.40 -5.06 -0.50
N ILE A 42 8.68 -5.35 -1.58
CA ILE A 42 8.88 -6.53 -2.44
C ILE A 42 9.34 -6.14 -3.86
N GLY A 43 9.65 -4.86 -4.08
CA GLY A 43 10.10 -4.32 -5.36
C GLY A 43 9.00 -4.26 -6.42
N GLY A 44 9.40 -4.22 -7.69
CA GLY A 44 8.48 -4.10 -8.82
C GLY A 44 7.84 -5.44 -9.23
N ILE A 45 6.56 -5.39 -9.61
CA ILE A 45 5.85 -6.52 -10.22
C ILE A 45 6.15 -6.52 -11.73
N LYS A 46 6.77 -7.59 -12.22
CA LYS A 46 7.16 -7.73 -13.64
C LYS A 46 6.09 -8.40 -14.49
N THR A 47 5.16 -9.11 -13.86
CA THR A 47 4.09 -9.83 -14.55
C THR A 47 3.12 -8.82 -15.16
N PRO A 48 2.74 -8.97 -16.44
CA PRO A 48 1.76 -8.11 -17.06
C PRO A 48 0.43 -8.12 -16.29
N LEU A 49 -0.15 -6.93 -16.11
CA LEU A 49 -1.39 -6.75 -15.35
C LEU A 49 -2.55 -7.63 -15.88
N ALA A 50 -2.65 -7.80 -17.20
CA ALA A 50 -3.64 -8.68 -17.81
C ALA A 50 -3.49 -10.14 -17.35
N SER A 51 -2.26 -10.63 -17.18
CA SER A 51 -1.98 -11.97 -16.66
C SER A 51 -2.36 -12.08 -15.19
N LEU A 52 -2.06 -11.06 -14.37
CA LEU A 52 -2.47 -11.03 -12.96
C LEU A 52 -3.99 -11.05 -12.80
N ILE A 53 -4.70 -10.26 -13.61
CA ILE A 53 -6.17 -10.26 -13.65
C ILE A 53 -6.69 -11.64 -14.01
N GLN A 54 -6.13 -12.28 -15.04
CA GLN A 54 -6.56 -13.62 -15.46
C GLN A 54 -6.32 -14.66 -14.36
N THR A 55 -5.14 -14.67 -13.73
CA THR A 55 -4.85 -15.57 -12.62
C THR A 55 -5.78 -15.31 -11.43
N ALA A 56 -6.08 -14.06 -11.10
CA ALA A 56 -7.03 -13.73 -10.03
C ALA A 56 -8.44 -14.25 -10.34
N LYS A 57 -8.92 -14.12 -11.58
CA LYS A 57 -10.20 -14.69 -12.04
C LYS A 57 -10.26 -16.20 -11.86
N GLU A 58 -9.20 -16.90 -12.25
CA GLU A 58 -9.07 -18.36 -12.12
C GLU A 58 -9.03 -18.83 -10.66
N ASN A 59 -8.50 -17.99 -9.76
CA ASN A 59 -8.47 -18.24 -8.32
C ASN A 59 -9.71 -17.72 -7.57
N GLY A 60 -10.76 -17.28 -8.29
CA GLY A 60 -12.02 -16.89 -7.68
C GLY A 60 -12.02 -15.54 -6.94
N PHE A 61 -11.03 -14.68 -7.20
CA PHE A 61 -10.97 -13.35 -6.59
C PHE A 61 -12.17 -12.50 -7.03
N THR A 62 -12.57 -11.56 -6.18
CA THR A 62 -13.32 -10.38 -6.65
C THR A 62 -12.33 -9.43 -7.32
N ILE A 63 -12.63 -8.98 -8.53
CA ILE A 63 -11.75 -8.08 -9.28
C ILE A 63 -12.50 -6.80 -9.61
N ILE A 64 -11.86 -5.66 -9.39
CA ILE A 64 -12.35 -4.34 -9.80
C ILE A 64 -11.27 -3.71 -10.68
N VAL A 65 -11.59 -3.44 -11.94
CA VAL A 65 -10.70 -2.77 -12.89
C VAL A 65 -11.28 -1.40 -13.21
N ARG A 66 -10.56 -0.37 -12.77
CA ARG A 66 -10.90 1.04 -13.01
C ARG A 66 -9.96 1.62 -14.05
N SER A 67 -10.56 2.13 -15.12
CA SER A 67 -9.90 3.01 -16.08
C SER A 67 -10.45 4.44 -15.92
N VAL A 68 -9.97 5.37 -16.76
CA VAL A 68 -10.49 6.74 -16.81
C VAL A 68 -11.95 6.76 -17.29
N GLU A 69 -12.34 5.79 -18.13
CA GLU A 69 -13.62 5.81 -18.84
C GLU A 69 -14.66 4.86 -18.22
N GLU A 70 -14.21 3.77 -17.59
CA GLU A 70 -15.10 2.72 -17.12
C GLU A 70 -14.58 2.01 -15.86
N VAL A 71 -15.53 1.39 -15.15
CA VAL A 71 -15.24 0.46 -14.06
C VAL A 71 -15.87 -0.88 -14.43
N THR A 72 -15.05 -1.91 -14.52
CA THR A 72 -15.50 -3.28 -14.77
C THR A 72 -15.19 -4.16 -13.57
N SER A 73 -16.18 -4.92 -13.13
CA SER A 73 -16.06 -5.77 -11.93
C SER A 73 -16.37 -7.23 -12.24
N TYR A 74 -15.68 -8.13 -11.53
CA TYR A 74 -15.86 -9.56 -11.63
C TYR A 74 -15.92 -10.23 -10.25
N LYS A 75 -16.66 -11.34 -10.15
CA LYS A 75 -16.52 -12.34 -9.09
C LYS A 75 -16.02 -13.63 -9.72
N GLY A 76 -14.77 -13.98 -9.45
CA GLY A 76 -14.05 -14.96 -10.25
C GLY A 76 -14.05 -14.56 -11.73
N SER A 77 -14.49 -15.46 -12.61
CA SER A 77 -14.57 -15.18 -14.05
C SER A 77 -15.86 -14.46 -14.49
N GLU A 78 -16.83 -14.29 -13.60
CA GLU A 78 -18.16 -13.77 -13.95
C GLU A 78 -18.22 -12.24 -13.79
N LEU A 79 -18.75 -11.55 -14.79
CA LEU A 79 -19.02 -10.11 -14.70
C LEU A 79 -20.10 -9.84 -13.65
N THR A 80 -19.92 -8.80 -12.86
CA THR A 80 -20.90 -8.35 -11.86
C THR A 80 -21.19 -6.86 -11.97
N GLN A 81 -22.39 -6.49 -11.57
CA GLN A 81 -22.87 -5.11 -11.49
C GLN A 81 -23.13 -4.69 -10.03
N GLU A 82 -22.62 -5.47 -9.07
CA GLU A 82 -22.70 -5.11 -7.66
C GLU A 82 -21.96 -3.80 -7.39
N PRO A 83 -22.47 -2.95 -6.46
CA PRO A 83 -21.81 -1.71 -6.11
C PRO A 83 -20.38 -1.95 -5.62
N GLU A 84 -19.44 -1.05 -5.96
CA GLU A 84 -18.04 -1.13 -5.51
C GLU A 84 -17.94 -1.32 -3.99
N ALA A 85 -18.76 -0.60 -3.21
CA ALA A 85 -18.77 -0.72 -1.76
C ALA A 85 -19.04 -2.16 -1.26
N VAL A 86 -19.85 -2.94 -1.98
CA VAL A 86 -20.11 -4.36 -1.64
C VAL A 86 -18.93 -5.23 -2.03
N LEU A 87 -18.34 -4.98 -3.21
CA LEU A 87 -17.21 -5.74 -3.73
C LEU A 87 -15.93 -5.52 -2.90
N LEU A 88 -15.78 -4.34 -2.29
CA LEU A 88 -14.69 -4.02 -1.38
C LEU A 88 -14.74 -4.78 -0.05
N GLU A 89 -15.84 -5.47 0.27
CA GLU A 89 -15.94 -6.33 1.46
C GLU A 89 -15.52 -7.78 1.16
N ALA A 90 -15.10 -8.10 -0.07
CA ALA A 90 -14.70 -9.45 -0.43
C ALA A 90 -13.41 -9.90 0.29
N ASP A 91 -13.39 -11.16 0.70
CA ASP A 91 -12.23 -11.79 1.36
C ASP A 91 -11.01 -11.83 0.45
N SER A 92 -11.18 -12.03 -0.86
CA SER A 92 -10.10 -11.98 -1.83
C SER A 92 -10.42 -10.95 -2.91
N LEU A 93 -9.61 -9.89 -2.95
CA LEU A 93 -9.81 -8.72 -3.80
C LEU A 93 -8.56 -8.42 -4.62
N LEU A 94 -8.75 -8.20 -5.92
CA LEU A 94 -7.78 -7.54 -6.79
C LEU A 94 -8.40 -6.24 -7.31
N TYR A 95 -7.93 -5.11 -6.79
CA TYR A 95 -8.29 -3.79 -7.28
C TYR A 95 -7.22 -3.29 -8.25
N VAL A 96 -7.61 -2.81 -9.41
CA VAL A 96 -6.72 -2.25 -10.42
C VAL A 96 -7.18 -0.83 -10.73
N ASP A 97 -6.28 0.14 -10.61
CA ASP A 97 -6.55 1.55 -10.89
C ASP A 97 -5.35 2.18 -11.60
N ASP A 98 -5.55 2.65 -12.83
CA ASP A 98 -4.55 3.37 -13.63
C ASP A 98 -3.18 2.66 -13.72
N GLY A 99 -3.21 1.34 -13.97
CA GLY A 99 -2.00 0.52 -14.10
C GLY A 99 -1.38 0.06 -12.77
N PHE A 100 -1.88 0.55 -11.64
CA PHE A 100 -1.51 0.08 -10.31
C PHE A 100 -2.49 -1.00 -9.83
N LEU A 101 -2.01 -1.89 -8.96
CA LEU A 101 -2.86 -2.91 -8.34
C LEU A 101 -2.78 -2.88 -6.83
N LEU A 102 -3.89 -3.24 -6.18
CA LEU A 102 -3.97 -3.62 -4.78
C LEU A 102 -4.58 -5.02 -4.73
N LEU A 103 -3.81 -5.99 -4.25
CA LEU A 103 -4.28 -7.33 -3.96
C LEU A 103 -4.46 -7.47 -2.45
N ARG A 104 -5.63 -7.90 -1.99
CA ARG A 104 -5.90 -8.16 -0.58
C ARG A 104 -6.51 -9.54 -0.42
N VAL A 105 -6.05 -10.26 0.59
CA VAL A 105 -6.67 -11.50 1.05
C VAL A 105 -6.86 -11.40 2.56
N ASN A 106 -8.10 -11.54 2.98
CA ASN A 106 -8.49 -11.64 4.37
C ASN A 106 -8.54 -13.11 4.77
N GLY A 107 -7.92 -13.45 5.90
CA GLY A 107 -7.77 -14.83 6.36
C GLY A 107 -8.00 -14.97 7.85
N ASP A 108 -8.22 -16.20 8.31
CA ASP A 108 -8.51 -16.47 9.72
C ASP A 108 -7.34 -16.05 10.63
N ASP A 109 -6.11 -16.40 10.23
CA ASP A 109 -4.90 -16.20 11.03
C ASP A 109 -4.21 -14.86 10.78
N LEU A 110 -4.34 -14.33 9.56
CA LEU A 110 -3.75 -13.09 9.12
C LEU A 110 -4.45 -12.60 7.86
N ASP A 111 -4.46 -11.29 7.68
CA ASP A 111 -4.72 -10.65 6.40
C ASP A 111 -3.40 -10.25 5.75
N TYR A 112 -3.36 -10.24 4.42
CA TYR A 112 -2.25 -9.66 3.69
C TYR A 112 -2.72 -8.79 2.54
N THR A 113 -1.97 -7.73 2.28
CA THR A 113 -2.20 -6.81 1.17
C THR A 113 -0.91 -6.59 0.40
N VAL A 114 -0.94 -6.68 -0.92
CA VAL A 114 0.12 -6.18 -1.79
C VAL A 114 -0.41 -4.94 -2.50
N ARG A 115 0.28 -3.80 -2.34
CA ARG A 115 -0.14 -2.53 -2.94
C ARG A 115 1.07 -1.69 -3.32
N PRO A 116 0.90 -0.60 -4.08
CA PRO A 116 2.02 0.28 -4.43
C PRO A 116 2.62 0.90 -3.16
N GLY A 117 3.93 1.08 -3.15
CA GLY A 117 4.67 1.69 -2.07
C GLY A 117 5.97 2.32 -2.58
N ASP A 118 6.87 2.67 -1.67
CA ASP A 118 8.14 3.30 -2.04
C ASP A 118 8.99 2.33 -2.89
N GLY A 119 9.43 2.80 -4.06
CA GLY A 119 10.25 2.03 -5.01
C GLY A 119 9.57 0.82 -5.68
N GLY A 120 8.24 0.66 -5.58
CA GLY A 120 7.52 -0.44 -6.22
C GLY A 120 6.26 -0.86 -5.48
N TYR A 121 6.25 -2.10 -4.99
CA TYR A 121 5.15 -2.68 -4.22
C TYR A 121 5.59 -3.05 -2.81
N THR A 122 4.65 -2.93 -1.89
CA THR A 122 4.81 -3.29 -0.47
C THR A 122 3.82 -4.38 -0.12
N LEU A 123 4.31 -5.42 0.54
CA LEU A 123 3.53 -6.43 1.23
C LEU A 123 3.23 -5.93 2.65
N ILE A 124 1.95 -5.82 2.98
CA ILE A 124 1.44 -5.62 4.33
C ILE A 124 1.01 -6.98 4.88
N ILE A 125 1.48 -7.30 6.09
CA ILE A 125 1.08 -8.49 6.84
C ILE A 125 0.38 -8.02 8.12
N PHE A 126 -0.87 -8.45 8.31
CA PHE A 126 -1.69 -8.08 9.45
C PHE A 126 -2.10 -9.36 10.21
N PRO A 127 -1.28 -9.83 11.17
CA PRO A 127 -1.56 -11.07 11.92
C PRO A 127 -2.71 -10.91 12.92
N HIS A 128 -3.61 -11.88 13.01
CA HIS A 128 -4.71 -11.92 14.01
C HIS A 128 -4.35 -12.65 15.29
N ARG A 129 -3.23 -13.38 15.27
CA ARG A 129 -2.61 -14.07 16.40
C ARG A 129 -1.10 -14.03 16.25
N ASP A 130 -0.36 -14.41 17.28
CA ASP A 130 1.10 -14.51 17.16
C ASP A 130 1.48 -15.66 16.22
N LEU A 131 2.30 -15.38 15.21
CA LEU A 131 2.68 -16.33 14.17
C LEU A 131 4.21 -16.45 14.03
N PRO A 132 4.74 -17.64 13.67
CA PRO A 132 6.16 -17.80 13.35
C PRO A 132 6.53 -16.97 12.12
N GLN A 133 7.44 -16.01 12.26
CA GLN A 133 7.69 -15.02 11.21
C GLN A 133 8.21 -15.64 9.92
N GLU A 134 9.23 -16.51 10.02
CA GLU A 134 9.90 -17.09 8.87
C GLU A 134 8.94 -17.99 8.04
N GLU A 135 8.26 -18.93 8.70
CA GLU A 135 7.29 -19.82 8.06
C GLU A 135 6.15 -19.03 7.40
N THR A 136 5.62 -18.03 8.11
CA THR A 136 4.52 -17.19 7.60
C THR A 136 4.93 -16.43 6.36
N ILE A 137 6.09 -15.76 6.40
CA ILE A 137 6.60 -15.00 5.25
C ILE A 137 6.87 -15.94 4.08
N PHE A 138 7.52 -17.09 4.28
CA PHE A 138 7.76 -18.04 3.18
C PHE A 138 6.48 -18.58 2.54
N SER A 139 5.46 -18.89 3.36
CA SER A 139 4.15 -19.31 2.86
C SER A 139 3.47 -18.23 2.02
N LEU A 140 3.53 -16.97 2.48
CA LEU A 140 3.01 -15.81 1.74
C LEU A 140 3.75 -15.60 0.42
N LEU A 141 5.09 -15.61 0.43
CA LEU A 141 5.87 -15.48 -0.80
C LEU A 141 5.55 -16.60 -1.80
N GLY A 142 5.41 -17.84 -1.34
CA GLY A 142 5.00 -18.96 -2.20
C GLY A 142 3.61 -18.75 -2.80
N THR A 143 2.68 -18.15 -2.06
CA THR A 143 1.34 -17.79 -2.55
C THR A 143 1.41 -16.66 -3.58
N LEU A 144 2.14 -15.58 -3.28
CA LEU A 144 2.33 -14.46 -4.20
C LEU A 144 3.03 -14.88 -5.50
N GLN A 145 3.97 -15.81 -5.42
CA GLN A 145 4.66 -16.36 -6.59
C GLN A 145 3.68 -17.15 -7.48
N LYS A 146 2.80 -17.97 -6.89
CA LYS A 146 1.76 -18.71 -7.64
C LYS A 146 0.77 -17.78 -8.32
N LEU A 147 0.44 -16.65 -7.68
CA LEU A 147 -0.41 -15.60 -8.25
C LEU A 147 0.33 -14.75 -9.31
N GLY A 148 1.63 -14.93 -9.49
CA GLY A 148 2.45 -14.16 -10.41
C GLY A 148 2.78 -12.75 -9.92
N VAL A 149 2.47 -12.41 -8.66
CA VAL A 149 2.76 -11.09 -8.08
C VAL A 149 4.27 -10.89 -7.94
N ILE A 150 4.99 -11.93 -7.54
CA ILE A 150 6.46 -11.91 -7.45
C ILE A 150 7.08 -12.96 -8.37
N GLY A 151 8.33 -12.72 -8.76
CA GLY A 151 9.14 -13.67 -9.52
C GLY A 151 9.77 -14.76 -8.65
N ALA A 152 10.67 -15.55 -9.24
CA ALA A 152 11.46 -16.55 -8.52
C ALA A 152 12.46 -15.92 -7.53
N GLU A 153 12.84 -14.66 -7.78
CA GLU A 153 13.69 -13.85 -6.92
C GLU A 153 12.88 -12.66 -6.43
N VAL A 154 12.86 -12.47 -5.11
CA VAL A 154 12.27 -11.31 -4.46
C VAL A 154 13.32 -10.71 -3.53
N THR A 155 13.57 -9.41 -3.69
CA THR A 155 14.39 -8.67 -2.73
C THR A 155 13.43 -8.07 -1.72
N MET A 156 13.52 -8.53 -0.47
CA MET A 156 12.74 -7.97 0.62
C MET A 156 13.56 -6.93 1.35
N GLU A 157 13.06 -5.71 1.41
CA GLU A 157 13.70 -4.60 2.12
C GLU A 157 12.72 -3.91 3.05
N GLY A 158 13.26 -3.23 4.07
CA GLY A 158 12.46 -2.32 4.89
C GLY A 158 11.37 -3.01 5.70
N PHE A 159 11.69 -4.12 6.40
CA PHE A 159 10.77 -4.73 7.37
C PHE A 159 10.47 -3.73 8.50
N GLN A 160 9.25 -3.21 8.54
CA GLN A 160 8.83 -2.17 9.47
C GLN A 160 7.56 -2.58 10.22
N PRO A 161 7.63 -2.76 11.55
CA PRO A 161 6.46 -3.01 12.37
C PRO A 161 5.75 -1.70 12.74
N PHE A 162 4.42 -1.75 12.79
CA PHE A 162 3.55 -0.68 13.26
C PHE A 162 2.55 -1.25 14.26
N GLU A 163 2.38 -0.59 15.40
CA GLU A 163 1.37 -0.96 16.39
C GLU A 163 -0.05 -0.64 15.86
N LYS A 164 -0.98 -1.58 16.03
CA LYS A 164 -2.38 -1.42 15.56
C LYS A 164 -3.15 -0.38 16.37
N ASP A 165 -2.89 -0.33 17.68
CA ASP A 165 -3.57 0.54 18.63
C ASP A 165 -2.72 1.77 19.02
N ALA A 166 -1.78 2.16 18.16
CA ALA A 166 -0.95 3.33 18.41
C ALA A 166 -1.83 4.59 18.56
N GLU A 167 -1.75 5.26 19.70
CA GLU A 167 -2.48 6.53 19.93
C GLU A 167 -2.10 7.61 18.92
N LYS A 168 -0.90 7.51 18.34
CA LYS A 168 -0.37 8.43 17.34
C LYS A 168 0.14 7.63 16.16
N GLY A 169 -0.24 8.07 14.96
CA GLY A 169 0.35 7.58 13.73
C GLY A 169 1.86 7.83 13.66
N PRO A 170 2.57 7.15 12.74
CA PRO A 170 3.99 7.39 12.56
C PRO A 170 4.24 8.83 12.10
N LYS A 171 5.43 9.34 12.41
CA LYS A 171 5.82 10.67 11.98
C LYS A 171 6.22 10.67 10.51
N PRO A 172 5.80 11.67 9.72
CA PRO A 172 6.29 11.85 8.37
C PRO A 172 7.82 11.95 8.32
N PRO A 173 8.45 11.59 7.18
CA PRO A 173 9.85 11.91 6.91
C PRO A 173 10.10 13.41 7.09
N ALA A 174 11.29 13.78 7.56
CA ALA A 174 11.60 15.18 7.90
C ALA A 174 11.55 16.12 6.68
N GLU A 175 11.84 15.55 5.51
CA GLU A 175 11.84 16.19 4.20
C GLU A 175 10.45 16.27 3.55
N ALA A 176 9.43 15.57 4.09
CA ALA A 176 8.09 15.54 3.53
C ALA A 176 7.18 16.54 4.27
N ALA A 177 6.80 17.62 3.58
CA ALA A 177 5.86 18.60 4.11
C ALA A 177 4.42 18.11 3.88
N ILE A 178 3.96 17.19 4.73
CA ILE A 178 2.67 16.52 4.60
C ILE A 178 1.90 16.50 5.92
N ASP A 179 0.57 16.58 5.81
CA ASP A 179 -0.34 16.36 6.91
C ASP A 179 -0.19 14.96 7.53
N SER A 180 -0.32 14.89 8.86
CA SER A 180 -0.08 13.66 9.61
C SER A 180 -1.11 12.57 9.28
N ASP A 181 -2.36 12.94 8.98
CA ASP A 181 -3.39 11.96 8.60
C ASP A 181 -3.14 11.44 7.19
N LEU A 182 -2.68 12.30 6.27
CA LEU A 182 -2.30 11.86 4.93
C LEU A 182 -1.07 10.96 4.96
N TYR A 183 -0.08 11.25 5.79
CA TYR A 183 1.04 10.33 5.98
C TYR A 183 0.60 9.03 6.65
N GLY A 184 -0.27 9.10 7.65
CA GLY A 184 -0.92 7.95 8.27
C GLY A 184 -1.60 7.05 7.23
N LEU A 185 -2.26 7.63 6.22
CA LEU A 185 -2.84 6.85 5.13
C LEU A 185 -1.77 6.08 4.33
N THR A 186 -0.59 6.66 4.06
CA THR A 186 0.44 5.99 3.25
C THR A 186 0.92 4.67 3.87
N VAL A 187 0.97 4.60 5.21
CA VAL A 187 1.43 3.43 5.96
C VAL A 187 0.30 2.54 6.49
N ALA A 188 -0.95 3.03 6.54
CA ALA A 188 -2.09 2.32 7.12
C ALA A 188 -2.26 0.92 6.52
N ALA A 189 -2.55 -0.11 7.32
CA ALA A 189 -2.66 -1.48 6.79
C ALA A 189 -3.74 -1.62 5.69
N ASP A 190 -4.90 -0.98 5.89
CA ASP A 190 -6.01 -0.91 4.93
C ASP A 190 -6.25 0.54 4.50
N TRP A 191 -5.93 0.85 3.23
CA TRP A 191 -6.14 2.18 2.67
C TRP A 191 -7.61 2.57 2.54
N PHE A 192 -8.50 1.63 2.24
CA PHE A 192 -9.91 1.92 2.03
C PHE A 192 -10.58 2.28 3.35
N SER A 193 -10.38 1.44 4.36
CA SER A 193 -10.89 1.65 5.70
C SER A 193 -10.31 2.92 6.33
N PHE A 194 -9.00 3.15 6.20
CA PHE A 194 -8.36 4.34 6.76
C PHE A 194 -8.84 5.62 6.08
N ALA A 195 -8.89 5.68 4.74
CA ALA A 195 -9.37 6.87 4.02
C ALA A 195 -10.81 7.22 4.41
N SER A 196 -11.67 6.21 4.59
CA SER A 196 -13.04 6.40 5.08
C SER A 196 -13.06 6.96 6.51
N PHE A 197 -12.25 6.39 7.41
CA PHE A 197 -12.15 6.81 8.81
C PHE A 197 -11.77 8.29 8.97
N ILE A 198 -10.80 8.78 8.18
CA ILE A 198 -10.39 10.19 8.20
C ILE A 198 -11.22 11.09 7.26
N GLY A 199 -12.29 10.56 6.67
CA GLY A 199 -13.26 11.32 5.88
C GLY A 199 -12.75 11.83 4.53
N LEU A 200 -11.75 11.18 3.92
CA LEU A 200 -11.24 11.58 2.61
C LEU A 200 -12.14 11.11 1.46
N THR A 201 -12.28 11.96 0.45
CA THR A 201 -12.86 11.55 -0.84
C THR A 201 -11.88 10.65 -1.56
N ARG A 202 -12.26 9.38 -1.74
CA ARG A 202 -11.48 8.36 -2.46
C ARG A 202 -12.13 8.02 -3.80
N VAL A 203 -11.32 7.91 -4.84
CA VAL A 203 -11.71 7.32 -6.14
C VAL A 203 -10.67 6.27 -6.50
N GLY A 204 -11.02 4.98 -6.41
CA GLY A 204 -10.07 3.90 -6.64
C GLY A 204 -8.92 3.91 -5.63
N LEU A 205 -7.68 3.87 -6.12
CA LEU A 205 -6.45 3.94 -5.31
C LEU A 205 -5.94 5.38 -5.17
N ARG A 206 -6.80 6.37 -5.45
CA ARG A 206 -6.50 7.81 -5.41
C ARG A 206 -7.38 8.52 -4.39
N ILE A 207 -6.88 9.62 -3.87
CA ILE A 207 -7.60 10.48 -2.93
C ILE A 207 -7.54 11.93 -3.38
N GLU A 208 -8.58 12.70 -3.05
CA GLU A 208 -8.51 14.15 -3.18
C GLU A 208 -7.58 14.75 -2.13
N VAL A 209 -6.63 15.59 -2.58
CA VAL A 209 -5.72 16.36 -1.74
C VAL A 209 -5.57 17.78 -2.25
N VAL A 210 -5.06 18.67 -1.39
CA VAL A 210 -4.65 20.02 -1.75
C VAL A 210 -3.14 20.13 -1.57
N ALA A 211 -2.46 20.55 -2.63
CA ALA A 211 -1.05 20.91 -2.60
C ALA A 211 -0.90 22.43 -2.52
N GLU A 212 -0.18 22.90 -1.51
CA GLU A 212 0.20 24.30 -1.34
C GLU A 212 1.57 24.53 -1.99
N LYS A 213 1.61 25.40 -2.99
CA LYS A 213 2.81 25.72 -3.75
C LYS A 213 3.64 26.76 -3.01
N LEU A 214 4.96 26.63 -3.04
CA LEU A 214 5.85 27.72 -2.64
C LEU A 214 5.71 28.92 -3.59
N PRO A 215 6.04 30.15 -3.16
CA PRO A 215 5.97 31.32 -4.02
C PRO A 215 6.73 31.14 -5.34
N GLY A 216 6.02 31.24 -6.47
CA GLY A 216 6.58 31.02 -7.81
C GLY A 216 6.80 29.54 -8.18
N GLY A 217 6.41 28.61 -7.32
CA GLY A 217 6.43 27.17 -7.57
C GLY A 217 5.26 26.72 -8.44
N ALA A 218 5.45 25.59 -9.11
CA ALA A 218 4.43 24.90 -9.89
C ALA A 218 4.28 23.45 -9.41
N ILE A 219 3.15 22.83 -9.70
CA ILE A 219 3.00 21.37 -9.53
C ILE A 219 3.98 20.68 -10.50
N PRO A 220 4.85 19.76 -10.03
CA PRO A 220 5.77 19.04 -10.90
C PRO A 220 5.06 18.33 -12.06
N GLU A 221 5.74 18.22 -13.21
CA GLU A 221 5.15 17.70 -14.46
C GLU A 221 4.52 16.32 -14.30
N GLU A 222 5.16 15.44 -13.53
CA GLU A 222 4.66 14.09 -13.25
C GLU A 222 3.33 14.05 -12.47
N PHE A 223 2.96 15.14 -11.79
CA PHE A 223 1.70 15.25 -11.05
C PHE A 223 0.62 16.06 -11.79
N GLN A 224 0.96 16.70 -12.90
CA GLN A 224 0.02 17.45 -13.74
C GLN A 224 -1.20 16.61 -14.16
N PRO A 225 -1.08 15.32 -14.53
CA PRO A 225 -2.24 14.49 -14.90
C PRO A 225 -3.27 14.31 -13.80
N TYR A 226 -2.90 14.56 -12.53
CA TYR A 226 -3.78 14.37 -11.37
C TYR A 226 -4.49 15.66 -10.94
N ILE A 227 -4.19 16.81 -11.56
CA ILE A 227 -4.84 18.07 -11.21
C ILE A 227 -6.32 18.02 -11.59
N ILE A 228 -7.18 18.35 -10.64
CA ILE A 228 -8.62 18.48 -10.90
C ILE A 228 -8.83 19.74 -11.73
N ALA A 229 -9.45 19.59 -12.90
CA ALA A 229 -9.63 20.66 -13.86
C ALA A 229 -10.27 21.91 -13.23
N GLY A 230 -9.65 23.07 -13.46
CA GLY A 230 -10.11 24.36 -12.94
C GLY A 230 -9.89 24.59 -11.44
N SER A 231 -9.18 23.68 -10.74
CA SER A 231 -8.89 23.84 -9.31
C SER A 231 -7.54 24.51 -9.01
N GLU A 232 -6.66 24.64 -10.01
CA GLU A 232 -5.34 25.23 -9.83
C GLU A 232 -5.40 26.77 -9.82
N THR A 233 -4.69 27.35 -8.87
CA THR A 233 -4.46 28.78 -8.68
C THR A 233 -2.95 29.02 -8.56
N ASP A 234 -2.50 30.27 -8.41
CA ASP A 234 -1.08 30.55 -8.20
C ASP A 234 -0.48 29.90 -6.93
N GLN A 235 -1.30 29.60 -5.93
CA GLN A 235 -0.84 29.10 -4.62
C GLN A 235 -1.27 27.67 -4.30
N LEU A 236 -2.38 27.21 -4.87
CA LEU A 236 -3.00 25.94 -4.52
C LEU A 236 -3.35 25.16 -5.77
N ALA A 237 -3.25 23.84 -5.70
CA ALA A 237 -3.90 22.94 -6.66
C ALA A 237 -4.62 21.84 -5.89
N LYS A 238 -5.80 21.44 -6.37
CA LYS A 238 -6.46 20.22 -5.90
C LYS A 238 -6.09 19.08 -6.84
N LEU A 239 -5.69 17.95 -6.28
CA LEU A 239 -5.28 16.77 -7.05
C LEU A 239 -6.10 15.55 -6.63
N LEU A 240 -6.44 14.69 -7.59
CA LEU A 240 -6.87 13.32 -7.33
C LEU A 240 -5.64 12.41 -7.42
N LEU A 241 -4.87 12.36 -6.34
CA LEU A 241 -3.51 11.81 -6.33
C LEU A 241 -3.52 10.32 -5.92
N PRO A 242 -2.73 9.45 -6.59
CA PRO A 242 -2.50 8.09 -6.11
C PRO A 242 -1.89 8.10 -4.71
N ILE A 243 -2.41 7.26 -3.80
CA ILE A 243 -2.03 7.27 -2.38
C ILE A 243 -0.52 7.07 -2.20
N HIS A 244 0.10 6.19 -2.98
CA HIS A 244 1.54 5.93 -2.89
C HIS A 244 2.43 7.11 -3.32
N ARG A 245 1.89 8.10 -4.04
CA ARG A 245 2.63 9.29 -4.51
C ARG A 245 2.53 10.49 -3.57
N LEU A 246 1.83 10.36 -2.44
CA LEU A 246 1.63 11.45 -1.48
C LEU A 246 2.95 12.02 -0.94
N VAL A 247 3.87 11.14 -0.57
CA VAL A 247 5.17 11.54 -0.02
C VAL A 247 6.03 12.21 -1.09
N ASP A 248 6.06 11.68 -2.32
CA ASP A 248 6.81 12.25 -3.43
C ASP A 248 6.39 13.70 -3.74
N LEU A 249 5.07 13.95 -3.77
CA LEU A 249 4.54 15.29 -3.95
C LEU A 249 4.94 16.21 -2.78
N ALA A 250 4.87 15.71 -1.54
CA ALA A 250 5.23 16.48 -0.36
C ALA A 250 6.73 16.75 -0.20
N GLN A 251 7.58 15.95 -0.85
CA GLN A 251 9.04 16.15 -0.90
C GLN A 251 9.48 17.04 -2.08
N SER A 252 8.55 17.38 -2.97
CA SER A 252 8.86 18.20 -4.14
C SER A 252 9.27 19.62 -3.72
N SER A 253 10.42 20.08 -4.24
CA SER A 253 10.99 21.40 -3.87
C SER A 253 10.13 22.62 -4.19
N THR A 254 9.06 22.45 -4.99
CA THR A 254 8.10 23.51 -5.32
C THR A 254 6.84 23.48 -4.46
N ILE A 255 6.69 22.47 -3.60
CA ILE A 255 5.53 22.27 -2.72
C ILE A 255 5.92 22.64 -1.29
N GLY A 256 5.10 23.49 -0.68
CA GLY A 256 5.26 23.91 0.71
C GLY A 256 4.52 23.02 1.70
N TYR A 257 3.38 22.46 1.31
CA TYR A 257 2.61 21.54 2.17
C TYR A 257 1.57 20.73 1.36
N VAL A 258 1.28 19.50 1.78
CA VAL A 258 0.19 18.67 1.23
C VAL A 258 -0.79 18.31 2.34
N ARG A 259 -2.09 18.56 2.12
CA ARG A 259 -3.12 18.37 3.14
C ARG A 259 -4.47 17.90 2.58
N PRO A 260 -5.36 17.38 3.43
CA PRO A 260 -6.73 17.09 3.04
C PRO A 260 -7.46 18.35 2.49
N PRO A 261 -8.43 18.18 1.58
CA PRO A 261 -9.34 19.26 1.21
C PRO A 261 -10.10 19.77 2.43
N TYR A 262 -10.36 21.07 2.48
CA TYR A 262 -11.17 21.64 3.55
C TYR A 262 -12.62 21.15 3.43
N GLN A 263 -13.13 20.47 4.44
CA GLN A 263 -14.55 20.21 4.58
C GLN A 263 -15.17 21.38 5.35
N PRO A 264 -16.06 22.18 4.74
CA PRO A 264 -16.76 23.21 5.49
C PRO A 264 -17.58 22.55 6.59
N GLN A 265 -17.43 23.03 7.83
CA GLN A 265 -18.35 22.65 8.91
C GLN A 265 -19.78 22.98 8.45
N PRO A 266 -20.76 22.08 8.68
CA PRO A 266 -22.14 22.44 8.47
C PRO A 266 -22.45 23.68 9.30
N LEU A 267 -23.03 24.70 8.66
CA LEU A 267 -23.56 25.87 9.36
C LEU A 267 -24.49 25.33 10.45
N SER A 268 -24.13 25.54 11.71
CA SER A 268 -25.03 25.22 12.82
C SER A 268 -26.32 26.01 12.62
N PRO A 269 -27.51 25.38 12.77
CA PRO A 269 -28.80 26.06 12.60
C PRO A 269 -29.00 27.20 13.61
#